data_AF-A0A7Y0FWC0-F1
#
_entry.id   AF-A0A7Y0FWC0-F1
#
_cell.length_a   1.000
_cell.length_b   1.000
_cell.length_c   1.000
_cell.angle_alpha   90.00
_cell.angle_beta   90.00
_cell.angle_gamma   90.00
#
_symmetry.space_group_name_H-M   'P 1'
#
loop_
_entity.id
_entity.type
_entity.pdbx_description
1 polymer ?
#
loop_
_entity_poly.entity_id
_entity_poly.type
_entity_poly.pdbx_seq_one_letter_code
_entity_poly.pdbx_strand_id
1 'polypeptide(L)'
;MQRPQRRFTFKRLAFGPAAFSLALCASTVMAQDKGQMETVFRKVSAAEATIVKAIGAGDSRQLSKTGSELGRVIEAALKRREEGGSVTSCDMAAHSLAFLAVSAADGLANKGEPRRMLIEDARAAASDFQKDMAACEKQAGKKTGSHTSVEKALRAL
;
A
#
# COMPACT_ATOMS: atom_id res chain seq x y z
N MET A 1 -77.96 19.47 9.00
CA MET A 1 -76.83 18.64 8.54
C MET A 1 -75.78 18.56 9.64
N GLN A 2 -75.69 17.44 10.36
CA GLN A 2 -74.60 17.16 11.30
C GLN A 2 -74.20 15.69 11.11
N ARG A 3 -72.99 15.47 10.61
CA ARG A 3 -72.38 14.14 10.41
C ARG A 3 -71.55 13.80 11.65
N PRO A 4 -71.72 12.62 12.28
CA PRO A 4 -70.84 12.19 13.36
C PRO A 4 -69.51 11.65 12.79
N GLN A 5 -68.39 12.21 13.26
CA GLN A 5 -67.05 11.69 12.96
C GLN A 5 -66.79 10.40 13.76
N ARG A 6 -66.57 9.29 13.05
CA ARG A 6 -66.05 8.04 13.62
C ARG A 6 -64.56 8.20 13.94
N ARG A 7 -64.20 8.10 15.22
CA ARG A 7 -62.81 7.96 15.68
C ARG A 7 -62.26 6.61 15.20
N PHE A 8 -61.26 6.63 14.31
CA PHE A 8 -60.44 5.47 13.99
C PHE A 8 -59.28 5.38 14.98
N THR A 9 -59.36 4.39 15.86
CA THR A 9 -58.31 4.00 16.80
C THR A 9 -57.16 3.35 16.04
N PHE A 10 -56.10 4.10 15.75
CA PHE A 10 -54.85 3.52 15.26
C PHE A 10 -54.17 2.77 16.40
N LYS A 11 -54.32 1.44 16.39
CA LYS A 11 -53.45 0.52 17.14
C LYS A 11 -52.01 0.80 16.69
N ARG A 12 -51.21 1.38 17.58
CA ARG A 12 -49.74 1.43 17.46
C ARG A 12 -49.23 0.00 17.43
N LEU A 13 -48.87 -0.48 16.23
CA LEU A 13 -47.99 -1.63 16.07
C LEU A 13 -46.63 -1.20 16.62
N ALA A 14 -46.18 -1.91 17.66
CA ALA A 14 -44.84 -1.82 18.20
C ALA A 14 -43.84 -2.31 17.15
N PHE A 15 -43.39 -1.42 16.27
CA PHE A 15 -42.15 -1.61 15.52
C PHE A 15 -40.99 -1.24 16.45
N GLY A 16 -40.48 -2.25 17.15
CA GLY A 16 -39.31 -2.12 18.00
C GLY A 16 -38.03 -1.81 17.20
N PRO A 17 -37.06 -1.11 17.79
CA PRO A 17 -35.83 -0.68 17.13
C PRO A 17 -34.86 -1.86 17.03
N ALA A 18 -35.06 -2.77 16.08
CA ALA A 18 -34.14 -3.87 15.79
C ALA A 18 -33.39 -3.70 14.46
N ALA A 19 -33.20 -2.44 14.01
CA ALA A 19 -32.58 -2.15 12.71
C ALA A 19 -31.54 -1.02 12.76
N PHE A 20 -30.84 -0.83 13.88
CA PHE A 20 -29.75 0.17 14.00
C PHE A 20 -28.39 -0.41 14.39
N SER A 21 -28.15 -1.71 14.23
CA SER A 21 -26.85 -2.33 14.58
C SER A 21 -25.87 -2.53 13.42
N LEU A 22 -26.18 -2.05 12.20
CA LEU A 22 -25.28 -2.24 11.04
C LEU A 22 -24.48 -0.99 10.62
N ALA A 23 -24.73 0.18 11.21
CA ALA A 23 -24.05 1.42 10.82
C ALA A 23 -22.75 1.70 11.61
N LEU A 24 -22.51 1.02 12.74
CA LEU A 24 -21.36 1.26 13.61
C LEU A 24 -20.13 0.38 13.30
N CYS A 25 -20.27 -0.66 12.46
CA CYS A 25 -19.15 -1.51 12.05
C CYS A 25 -18.45 -1.01 10.76
N ALA A 26 -19.05 -0.07 10.02
CA ALA A 26 -18.45 0.46 8.79
C ALA A 26 -17.38 1.53 9.06
N SER A 27 -17.47 2.25 10.18
CA SER A 27 -16.55 3.33 10.54
C SER A 27 -15.25 2.86 11.17
N THR A 28 -15.24 1.68 11.80
CA THR A 28 -14.04 1.10 12.40
C THR A 28 -13.08 0.50 11.36
N VAL A 29 -13.62 -0.12 10.30
CA VAL A 29 -12.82 -0.68 9.20
C VAL A 29 -12.04 0.42 8.44
N MET A 30 -12.70 1.54 8.13
CA MET A 30 -12.08 2.64 7.38
C MET A 30 -10.98 3.37 8.18
N ALA A 31 -11.11 3.46 9.51
CA ALA A 31 -10.10 4.10 10.36
C ALA A 31 -8.86 3.21 10.55
N GLN A 32 -9.04 1.89 10.65
CA GLN A 32 -7.94 0.93 10.76
C GLN A 32 -7.15 0.86 9.43
N ASP A 33 -7.84 0.87 8.29
CA ASP A 33 -7.22 0.87 6.96
C ASP A 33 -6.34 2.10 6.73
N LYS A 34 -6.81 3.30 7.14
CA LYS A 34 -6.02 4.54 7.01
C LYS A 34 -4.77 4.56 7.89
N GLY A 35 -4.84 4.06 9.12
CA GLY A 35 -3.68 3.97 10.02
C GLY A 35 -2.64 2.94 9.56
N GLN A 36 -3.10 1.81 9.02
CA GLN A 36 -2.22 0.81 8.43
C GLN A 36 -1.56 1.32 7.15
N MET A 37 -2.32 1.95 6.26
CA MET A 37 -1.81 2.55 5.03
C MET A 37 -0.75 3.63 5.31
N GLU A 38 -0.95 4.49 6.31
CA GLU A 38 0.07 5.47 6.71
C GLU A 38 1.33 4.79 7.25
N THR A 39 1.19 3.68 7.96
CA THR A 39 2.33 2.90 8.46
C THR A 39 3.11 2.26 7.30
N VAL A 40 2.42 1.67 6.33
CA VAL A 40 3.03 1.10 5.12
C VAL A 40 3.72 2.21 4.32
N PHE A 41 3.05 3.34 4.08
CA PHE A 41 3.61 4.51 3.42
C PHE A 41 4.95 4.93 4.06
N ARG A 42 5.00 5.13 5.39
CA ARG A 42 6.24 5.53 6.08
C ARG A 42 7.35 4.49 5.92
N LYS A 43 7.01 3.20 5.99
CA LYS A 43 7.99 2.12 5.80
C LYS A 43 8.55 2.12 4.38
N VAL A 44 7.68 2.25 3.38
CA VAL A 44 8.06 2.27 1.96
C VAL A 44 8.93 3.51 1.67
N SER A 45 8.55 4.70 2.14
CA SER A 45 9.38 5.91 1.97
C SER A 45 10.73 5.83 2.68
N ALA A 46 10.79 5.23 3.88
CA ALA A 46 12.06 5.02 4.58
C ALA A 46 12.94 3.98 3.87
N ALA A 47 12.32 2.93 3.33
CA ALA A 47 12.99 1.92 2.52
C ALA A 47 13.53 2.52 1.21
N GLU A 48 12.79 3.41 0.55
CA GLU A 48 13.24 4.13 -0.66
C GLU A 48 14.57 4.85 -0.39
N ALA A 49 14.62 5.68 0.67
CA ALA A 49 15.83 6.41 1.04
C ALA A 49 17.00 5.46 1.37
N THR A 50 16.71 4.33 2.02
CA THR A 50 17.70 3.31 2.38
C THR A 50 18.25 2.61 1.14
N ILE A 51 17.38 2.25 0.19
CA ILE A 51 17.73 1.62 -1.08
C ILE A 51 18.59 2.55 -1.93
N VAL A 52 18.23 3.84 -2.05
CA VAL A 52 19.04 4.83 -2.77
C VAL A 52 20.46 4.89 -2.20
N LYS A 53 20.59 4.95 -0.88
CA LYS A 53 21.89 4.97 -0.20
C LYS A 53 22.68 3.69 -0.46
N ALA A 54 22.02 2.53 -0.38
CA ALA A 54 22.66 1.24 -0.60
C ALA A 54 23.10 1.03 -2.06
N ILE A 55 22.30 1.46 -3.04
CA ILE A 55 22.68 1.49 -4.46
C ILE A 55 23.93 2.36 -4.66
N GLY A 56 23.93 3.58 -4.11
CA GLY A 56 25.09 4.48 -4.21
C GLY A 56 26.36 3.94 -3.56
N ALA A 57 26.23 3.12 -2.52
CA ALA A 57 27.34 2.45 -1.85
C ALA A 57 27.71 1.08 -2.45
N GLY A 58 26.93 0.55 -3.40
CA GLY A 58 27.07 -0.82 -3.90
C GLY A 58 26.81 -1.90 -2.84
N ASP A 59 26.04 -1.60 -1.79
CA ASP A 59 25.77 -2.50 -0.68
C ASP A 59 24.61 -3.45 -0.98
N SER A 60 24.91 -4.54 -1.69
CA SER A 60 23.93 -5.59 -2.01
C SER A 60 23.30 -6.21 -0.77
N ARG A 61 24.03 -6.29 0.35
CA ARG A 61 23.53 -6.89 1.60
C ARG A 61 22.45 -6.01 2.24
N GLN A 62 22.67 -4.70 2.25
CA GLN A 62 21.67 -3.74 2.73
C GLN A 62 20.43 -3.72 1.82
N LEU A 63 20.60 -3.87 0.51
CA LEU A 63 19.49 -4.01 -0.43
C LEU A 63 18.67 -5.27 -0.18
N SER A 64 19.29 -6.45 -0.07
CA SER A 64 18.58 -7.70 0.23
C SER A 64 17.86 -7.64 1.58
N LYS A 65 18.49 -7.03 2.60
CA LYS A 65 17.85 -6.84 3.92
C LYS A 65 16.61 -5.95 3.82
N THR A 66 16.71 -4.82 3.12
CA THR A 66 15.60 -3.88 2.94
C THR A 66 14.47 -4.53 2.13
N GLY A 67 14.81 -5.28 1.06
CA GLY A 67 13.86 -6.07 0.29
C GLY A 67 13.14 -7.13 1.14
N SER A 68 13.86 -7.80 2.05
CA SER A 68 13.26 -8.78 2.97
C SER A 68 12.30 -8.13 3.98
N GLU A 69 12.62 -6.93 4.46
CA GLU A 69 11.75 -6.17 5.36
C GLU A 69 10.46 -5.74 4.65
N LEU A 70 10.57 -5.30 3.38
CA LEU A 70 9.41 -5.04 2.53
C LEU A 70 8.61 -6.32 2.22
N GLY A 71 9.29 -7.46 2.08
CA GLY A 71 8.67 -8.78 1.95
C GLY A 71 7.65 -9.09 3.05
N ARG A 72 7.98 -8.75 4.32
CA ARG A 72 7.05 -8.91 5.45
C ARG A 72 5.81 -8.00 5.36
N VAL A 73 5.97 -6.81 4.76
CA VAL A 73 4.86 -5.89 4.51
C VAL A 73 3.91 -6.47 3.46
N ILE A 74 4.48 -7.04 2.40
CA ILE A 74 3.74 -7.70 1.32
C ILE A 74 3.02 -8.95 1.85
N GLU A 75 3.69 -9.78 2.64
CA GLU A 75 3.08 -10.97 3.26
C GLU A 75 1.91 -10.59 4.16
N ALA A 76 2.05 -9.52 4.96
CA ALA A 76 0.94 -9.00 5.75
C ALA A 76 -0.23 -8.50 4.86
N ALA A 77 0.06 -7.93 3.69
CA ALA A 77 -0.97 -7.51 2.73
C ALA A 77 -1.67 -8.70 2.07
N LEU A 78 -0.93 -9.74 1.70
CA LEU A 78 -1.47 -10.97 1.13
C LEU A 78 -2.37 -11.68 2.15
N LYS A 79 -1.94 -11.78 3.41
CA LYS A 79 -2.76 -12.34 4.48
C LYS A 79 -4.06 -11.57 4.68
N ARG A 80 -4.04 -10.24 4.63
CA ARG A 80 -5.28 -9.42 4.67
C ARG A 80 -6.20 -9.74 3.50
N ARG A 81 -5.64 -9.92 2.30
CA ARG A 81 -6.42 -10.30 1.10
C ARG A 81 -7.07 -11.67 1.26
N GLU A 82 -6.36 -12.64 1.82
CA GLU A 82 -6.88 -13.98 2.12
C GLU A 82 -8.01 -13.95 3.17
N GLU A 83 -7.92 -13.05 4.15
CA GLU A 83 -8.95 -12.80 5.16
C GLU A 83 -10.15 -11.97 4.64
N GLY A 84 -10.21 -11.67 3.34
CA GLY A 84 -11.30 -10.93 2.69
C GLY A 84 -11.13 -9.41 2.66
N GLY A 85 -9.96 -8.90 3.05
CA GLY A 85 -9.55 -7.50 2.91
C GLY A 85 -9.05 -7.17 1.49
N SER A 86 -8.66 -5.91 1.28
CA SER A 86 -8.11 -5.43 0.02
C SER A 86 -6.61 -5.16 0.11
N VAL A 87 -5.93 -5.25 -1.05
CA VAL A 87 -4.54 -4.79 -1.22
C VAL A 87 -4.60 -3.31 -1.59
N THR A 88 -3.83 -2.49 -0.89
CA THR A 88 -3.79 -1.05 -1.11
C THR A 88 -2.74 -0.67 -2.15
N SER A 89 -2.81 0.53 -2.70
CA SER A 89 -1.74 1.05 -3.58
C SER A 89 -0.39 1.17 -2.86
N CYS A 90 -0.38 1.39 -1.54
CA CYS A 90 0.84 1.39 -0.74
C CYS A 90 1.46 0.00 -0.61
N ASP A 91 0.65 -1.06 -0.59
CA ASP A 91 1.13 -2.43 -0.63
C ASP A 91 1.74 -2.77 -2.00
N MET A 92 1.16 -2.25 -3.09
CA MET A 92 1.74 -2.37 -4.44
C MET A 92 3.06 -1.61 -4.55
N ALA A 93 3.16 -0.41 -3.98
CA ALA A 93 4.42 0.34 -3.92
C ALA A 93 5.50 -0.40 -3.11
N ALA A 94 5.12 -1.07 -2.02
CA ALA A 94 6.04 -1.95 -1.28
C ALA A 94 6.52 -3.12 -2.15
N HIS A 95 5.65 -3.68 -2.98
CA HIS A 95 5.96 -4.78 -3.89
C HIS A 95 6.97 -4.38 -4.98
N SER A 96 6.69 -3.31 -5.71
CA SER A 96 7.60 -2.80 -6.75
C SER A 96 8.95 -2.39 -6.18
N LEU A 97 8.98 -1.78 -4.99
CA LEU A 97 10.22 -1.44 -4.30
C LEU A 97 11.00 -2.66 -3.79
N ALA A 98 10.31 -3.70 -3.31
CA ALA A 98 10.94 -4.95 -2.87
C ALA A 98 11.58 -5.69 -4.05
N PHE A 99 10.85 -5.80 -5.17
CA PHE A 99 11.36 -6.42 -6.40
C PHE A 99 12.59 -5.67 -6.90
N LEU A 100 12.54 -4.33 -6.94
CA LEU A 100 13.69 -3.51 -7.27
C LEU A 100 14.89 -3.79 -6.37
N ALA A 101 14.69 -3.83 -5.05
CA ALA A 101 15.77 -4.04 -4.09
C ALA A 101 16.46 -5.39 -4.30
N VAL A 102 15.68 -6.45 -4.58
CA VAL A 102 16.22 -7.78 -4.87
C VAL A 102 16.94 -7.80 -6.21
N SER A 103 16.33 -7.30 -7.29
CA SER A 103 16.96 -7.25 -8.62
C SER A 103 18.24 -6.41 -8.62
N ALA A 104 18.26 -5.29 -7.90
CA ALA A 104 19.47 -4.47 -7.73
C ALA A 104 20.54 -5.18 -6.90
N ALA A 105 20.16 -5.88 -5.82
CA ALA A 105 21.10 -6.66 -5.01
C ALA A 105 21.74 -7.79 -5.82
N ASP A 106 20.93 -8.55 -6.56
CA ASP A 106 21.38 -9.64 -7.41
C ASP A 106 22.21 -9.10 -8.59
N GLY A 107 21.82 -7.96 -9.16
CA GLY A 107 22.59 -7.28 -10.19
C GLY A 107 23.99 -6.87 -9.72
N LEU A 108 24.12 -6.37 -8.48
CA LEU A 108 25.39 -6.03 -7.86
C LEU A 108 26.22 -7.26 -7.47
N ALA A 109 25.58 -8.39 -7.17
CA ALA A 109 26.25 -9.66 -6.87
C ALA A 109 26.78 -10.36 -8.14
N ASN A 110 26.21 -10.08 -9.31
CA ASN A 110 26.58 -10.68 -10.59
C ASN A 110 27.54 -9.81 -11.42
N LYS A 111 28.14 -10.40 -12.45
CA LYS A 111 29.02 -9.72 -13.42
C LYS A 111 28.60 -10.04 -14.85
N GLY A 112 28.90 -9.15 -15.79
CA GLY A 112 28.64 -9.37 -17.22
C GLY A 112 27.18 -9.13 -17.61
N GLU A 113 26.66 -9.97 -18.51
CA GLU A 113 25.31 -9.86 -19.07
C GLU A 113 24.19 -10.01 -18.02
N PRO A 114 24.26 -10.95 -17.06
CA PRO A 114 23.24 -11.07 -16.01
C PRO A 114 23.09 -9.82 -15.15
N ARG A 115 24.21 -9.12 -14.86
CA ARG A 115 24.16 -7.84 -14.15
C ARG A 115 23.36 -6.81 -14.94
N ARG A 116 23.56 -6.72 -16.26
CA ARG A 116 22.84 -5.74 -17.09
C ARG A 116 21.33 -6.01 -17.09
N MET A 117 20.93 -7.26 -17.28
CA MET A 117 19.51 -7.65 -17.27
C MET A 117 18.85 -7.33 -15.92
N LEU A 118 19.49 -7.71 -14.81
CA LEU A 118 18.94 -7.48 -13.46
C LEU A 118 18.85 -5.99 -13.09
N ILE A 119 19.81 -5.17 -13.53
CA ILE A 119 19.75 -3.71 -13.33
C ILE A 119 18.68 -3.07 -14.24
N GLU A 120 18.43 -3.62 -15.42
CA GLU A 120 17.33 -3.19 -16.29
C GLU A 120 15.96 -3.54 -15.70
N ASP A 121 15.79 -4.75 -15.17
CA ASP A 121 14.60 -5.15 -14.42
C ASP A 121 14.37 -4.24 -13.21
N ALA A 122 15.44 -3.90 -12.48
CA ALA A 122 15.37 -2.95 -11.37
C ALA A 122 14.93 -1.55 -11.84
N ARG A 123 15.33 -1.10 -13.04
CA ARG A 123 14.90 0.19 -13.61
C ARG A 123 13.43 0.17 -14.04
N ALA A 124 12.96 -0.92 -14.65
CA ALA A 124 11.55 -1.10 -14.95
C ALA A 124 10.70 -1.04 -13.67
N ALA A 125 11.15 -1.75 -12.63
CA ALA A 125 10.54 -1.74 -11.31
C ALA A 125 10.55 -0.34 -10.64
N ALA A 126 11.59 0.48 -10.90
CA ALA A 126 11.65 1.85 -10.39
C ALA A 126 10.56 2.74 -10.98
N SER A 127 10.26 2.57 -12.27
CA SER A 127 9.16 3.27 -12.94
C SER A 127 7.80 2.84 -12.37
N ASP A 128 7.62 1.55 -12.10
CA ASP A 128 6.37 1.06 -11.53
C ASP A 128 6.20 1.49 -10.07
N PHE A 129 7.29 1.47 -9.29
CA PHE A 129 7.33 2.06 -7.95
C PHE A 129 6.90 3.52 -7.96
N GLN A 130 7.39 4.33 -8.90
CA GLN A 130 6.98 5.74 -8.99
C GLN A 130 5.46 5.89 -9.18
N LYS A 131 4.86 5.07 -10.05
CA LYS A 131 3.41 5.09 -10.32
C LYS A 131 2.61 4.61 -9.10
N ASP A 132 3.04 3.51 -8.49
CA ASP A 132 2.40 2.92 -7.31
C ASP A 132 2.49 3.85 -6.11
N MET A 133 3.63 4.52 -5.93
CA MET A 133 3.86 5.44 -4.84
C MET A 133 3.03 6.72 -5.00
N ALA A 134 2.90 7.24 -6.22
CA ALA A 134 1.98 8.35 -6.50
C ALA A 134 0.51 7.97 -6.24
N ALA A 135 0.11 6.74 -6.56
CA ALA A 135 -1.22 6.22 -6.23
C ALA A 135 -1.42 6.06 -4.71
N CYS A 136 -0.39 5.57 -4.01
CA CYS A 136 -0.36 5.47 -2.54
C CYS A 136 -0.48 6.84 -1.88
N GLU A 137 0.24 7.85 -2.34
CA GLU A 137 0.13 9.21 -1.82
C GLU A 137 -1.26 9.79 -2.03
N LYS A 138 -1.84 9.58 -3.22
CA LYS A 138 -3.21 10.00 -3.52
C LYS A 138 -4.23 9.31 -2.62
N GLN A 139 -4.09 8.00 -2.39
CA GLN A 139 -4.98 7.22 -1.55
C GLN A 139 -4.82 7.58 -0.05
N ALA A 140 -3.60 7.85 0.40
CA ALA A 140 -3.27 8.23 1.77
C ALA A 140 -3.52 9.72 2.09
N GLY A 141 -3.86 10.53 1.09
CA GLY A 141 -4.03 11.98 1.24
C GLY A 141 -2.73 12.72 1.55
N LYS A 142 -1.59 12.21 1.07
CA LYS A 142 -0.27 12.84 1.17
C LYS A 142 0.03 13.66 -0.08
N LYS A 143 0.96 14.62 0.03
CA LYS A 143 1.43 15.39 -1.14
C LYS A 143 2.22 14.49 -2.06
N THR A 144 1.95 14.56 -3.36
CA THR A 144 2.63 13.71 -4.34
C THR A 144 4.10 14.09 -4.49
N GLY A 145 5.01 13.15 -4.21
CA GLY A 145 6.45 13.25 -4.46
C GLY A 145 6.81 12.80 -5.88
N SER A 146 8.03 13.12 -6.34
CA SER A 146 8.47 12.65 -7.67
C SER A 146 8.95 11.20 -7.68
N HIS A 147 9.39 10.66 -6.53
CA HIS A 147 9.92 9.30 -6.34
C HIS A 147 10.94 8.82 -7.40
N THR A 148 11.60 9.76 -8.09
CA THR A 148 12.63 9.48 -9.11
C THR A 148 14.00 9.16 -8.53
N SER A 149 14.13 9.12 -7.20
CA SER A 149 15.41 9.02 -6.50
C SER A 149 16.10 7.68 -6.78
N VAL A 150 15.32 6.59 -6.77
CA VAL A 150 15.83 5.24 -7.01
C VAL A 150 16.22 5.05 -8.46
N GLU A 151 15.40 5.54 -9.41
CA GLU A 151 15.73 5.50 -10.84
C GLU A 151 17.05 6.23 -11.14
N LYS A 152 17.23 7.42 -10.54
CA LYS A 152 18.49 8.17 -10.66
C LYS A 152 19.68 7.40 -10.10
N ALA A 153 19.51 6.73 -8.96
CA ALA A 153 20.56 5.91 -8.37
C ALA A 153 20.93 4.72 -9.29
N LEU A 154 19.94 4.05 -9.89
CA LEU A 154 20.16 2.94 -10.82
C LEU A 154 20.81 3.37 -12.15
N ARG A 155 20.63 4.62 -12.58
CA ARG A 155 21.32 5.16 -13.77
C ARG A 155 22.81 5.39 -13.53
N ALA A 156 23.25 5.48 -12.28
CA ALA A 156 24.66 5.62 -11.93
C ALA A 156 25.43 4.29 -11.91
N LEU A 157 24.73 3.15 -12.04
CA LEU A 157 25.28 1.78 -12.09
C LEU A 157 25.53 1.27 -13.51
#